data_AF-T1HHI1-F1
#
_entry.id   AF-T1HHI1-F1
#
_cell.length_a   1.000
_cell.length_b   1.000
_cell.length_c   1.000
_cell.angle_alpha   90.00
_cell.angle_beta   90.00
_cell.angle_gamma   90.00
#
_symmetry.space_group_name_H-M   'P 1'
#
loop_
_entity.id
_entity.type
_entity.pdbx_description
1 polymer ?
#
loop_
_entity_poly.entity_id
_entity_poly.type
_entity_poly.pdbx_seq_one_letter_code
_entity_poly.pdbx_strand_id
1 'polypeptide(L)'
;MRPSSDIGKDCLLRNLKNGIEVVISTEGCEVGIESSLVRCVAEVLAHGLRPTTADFWQVVRQVTHSRLADSLAWGPLAPRTPASDHVQGLLWIYYTLLEGSLSSYVRCLISDKRLLQKHYQERALLRDCIAASKFVTLLTSLANLDITPVENDSL
;
A
#
# COMPACT_ATOMS: atom_id res chain seq x y z
N MET A 1 -15.18 9.87 -5.36
CA MET A 1 -14.61 11.09 -4.74
C MET A 1 -13.12 11.08 -5.04
N ARG A 2 -12.59 11.96 -5.91
CA ARG A 2 -11.14 12.04 -6.13
C ARG A 2 -10.53 12.78 -4.94
N PRO A 3 -9.52 12.24 -4.23
CA PRO A 3 -8.87 13.00 -3.18
C PRO A 3 -8.19 14.22 -3.78
N SER A 4 -8.28 15.32 -3.05
CA SER A 4 -7.77 16.65 -3.35
C SER A 4 -6.33 16.60 -3.87
N SER A 5 -6.10 17.26 -5.00
CA SER A 5 -4.85 17.27 -5.76
C SER A 5 -3.68 18.00 -5.11
N ASP A 6 -3.64 18.13 -3.78
CA ASP A 6 -2.65 18.96 -3.09
C ASP A 6 -2.24 18.48 -1.69
N ILE A 7 -2.49 17.21 -1.36
CA ILE A 7 -1.90 16.65 -0.13
C ILE A 7 -0.40 16.45 -0.38
N GLY A 8 0.41 17.32 0.22
CA GLY A 8 1.86 17.27 0.11
C GLY A 8 2.47 15.98 0.66
N LYS A 9 3.62 15.58 0.09
CA LYS A 9 4.33 14.33 0.46
C LYS A 9 4.57 14.22 1.97
N ASP A 10 4.92 15.32 2.63
CA ASP A 10 5.17 15.34 4.08
C ASP A 10 3.91 15.08 4.91
N CYS A 11 2.73 15.50 4.42
CA CYS A 11 1.46 15.21 5.07
C CYS A 11 1.14 13.71 4.98
N LEU A 12 1.31 13.11 3.79
CA LEU A 12 1.10 11.67 3.58
C LEU A 12 2.02 10.82 4.47
N LEU A 13 3.31 11.15 4.51
CA LEU A 13 4.27 10.43 5.36
C LEU A 13 3.97 10.60 6.85
N ARG A 14 3.47 11.78 7.27
CA ARG A 14 3.04 12.02 8.65
C ARG A 14 1.80 11.21 9.00
N ASN A 15 0.80 11.19 8.12
CA ASN A 15 -0.42 10.40 8.32
C ASN A 15 -0.07 8.92 8.45
N LEU A 16 0.81 8.41 7.59
CA LEU A 16 1.31 7.04 7.69
C LEU A 16 2.01 6.79 9.03
N LYS A 17 2.93 7.67 9.45
CA LYS A 17 3.61 7.54 10.75
C LYS A 17 2.61 7.48 11.91
N ASN A 18 1.62 8.37 11.92
CA ASN A 18 0.59 8.37 12.95
C ASN A 18 -0.25 7.08 12.91
N GLY A 19 -0.57 6.57 11.72
CA GLY A 19 -1.27 5.29 11.56
C GLY A 19 -0.48 4.11 12.12
N ILE A 20 0.84 4.12 11.95
CA ILE A 20 1.75 3.11 12.53
C ILE A 20 1.75 3.20 14.06
N GLU A 21 1.85 4.41 14.62
CA GLU A 21 1.83 4.64 16.07
C GLU A 21 0.53 4.15 16.72
N VAL A 22 -0.61 4.33 16.05
CA VAL A 22 -1.89 3.79 16.50
C VAL A 22 -1.86 2.27 16.57
N VAL A 23 -1.37 1.59 15.53
CA VAL A 23 -1.27 0.11 15.52
C VAL A 23 -0.35 -0.41 16.61
N ILE A 24 0.80 0.24 16.83
CA ILE A 24 1.74 -0.12 17.92
C ILE A 24 1.10 0.08 19.30
N SER A 25 0.21 1.06 19.44
CA SER A 25 -0.46 1.36 20.71
C SER A 25 -1.65 0.43 21.01
N THR A 26 -2.15 -0.28 19.99
CA THR A 26 -3.23 -1.26 20.15
C THR A 26 -2.66 -2.58 20.66
N GLU A 27 -3.29 -3.14 21.69
CA GLU A 27 -2.95 -4.48 22.18
C GLU A 27 -3.10 -5.50 21.03
N GLY A 28 -2.05 -6.28 20.76
CA GLY A 28 -2.06 -7.29 19.70
C GLY A 28 -1.69 -6.80 18.29
N CYS A 29 -1.41 -5.50 18.08
CA CYS A 29 -1.01 -4.96 16.75
C CYS A 29 -1.99 -5.30 15.61
N GLU A 30 -3.29 -5.32 15.92
CA GLU A 30 -4.31 -5.77 14.97
C GLU A 30 -4.53 -4.76 13.84
N VAL A 31 -4.67 -5.28 12.61
CA VAL A 31 -4.96 -4.49 11.42
C VAL A 31 -6.11 -5.12 10.65
N GLY A 32 -7.08 -4.29 10.26
CA GLY A 32 -8.14 -4.67 9.32
C GLY A 32 -7.93 -4.02 7.94
N ILE A 33 -8.60 -4.53 6.91
CA ILE A 33 -8.53 -3.98 5.54
C ILE A 33 -8.98 -2.50 5.46
N GLU A 34 -9.98 -2.12 6.24
CA GLU A 34 -10.50 -0.75 6.31
C GLU A 34 -9.72 0.16 7.30
N SER A 35 -8.62 -0.36 7.87
CA SER A 35 -7.83 0.38 8.84
C SER A 35 -7.24 1.66 8.25
N SER A 36 -7.00 2.64 9.13
CA SER A 36 -6.33 3.87 8.75
C SER A 36 -4.93 3.62 8.20
N LEU A 37 -4.25 2.57 8.68
CA LEU A 37 -2.92 2.18 8.19
C LEU A 37 -2.96 1.78 6.71
N VAL A 38 -3.87 0.85 6.34
CA VAL A 38 -4.03 0.40 4.94
C VAL A 38 -4.37 1.59 4.04
N ARG A 39 -5.27 2.47 4.48
CA ARG A 39 -5.63 3.70 3.76
C ARG A 39 -4.45 4.65 3.56
N CYS A 40 -3.64 4.90 4.60
CA CYS A 40 -2.46 5.77 4.49
C CYS A 40 -1.42 5.22 3.50
N VAL A 41 -1.20 3.91 3.48
CA VAL A 41 -0.31 3.27 2.49
C VAL A 41 -0.87 3.46 1.08
N ALA A 42 -2.17 3.24 0.89
CA ALA A 42 -2.83 3.41 -0.42
C ALA A 42 -2.71 4.85 -0.92
N GLU A 43 -2.89 5.85 -0.05
CA GLU A 43 -2.73 7.27 -0.40
C GLU A 43 -1.29 7.60 -0.83
N VAL A 44 -0.29 7.06 -0.14
CA VAL A 44 1.12 7.21 -0.53
C VAL A 44 1.39 6.58 -1.90
N LEU A 45 0.88 5.38 -2.15
CA LEU A 45 1.03 4.67 -3.42
C LEU A 45 0.25 5.34 -4.57
N ALA A 46 -0.87 6.01 -4.28
CA ALA A 46 -1.66 6.74 -5.27
C ALA A 46 -1.11 8.15 -5.56
N HIS A 47 -0.26 8.69 -4.70
CA HIS A 47 0.20 10.07 -4.83
C HIS A 47 1.04 10.31 -6.09
N GLY A 48 0.48 11.16 -6.96
CA GLY A 48 1.13 11.56 -8.21
C GLY A 48 1.02 10.53 -9.32
N LEU A 49 0.05 9.60 -9.26
CA LEU A 49 -0.30 8.77 -10.41
C LEU A 49 -0.63 9.64 -11.63
N ARG A 50 -0.27 9.16 -12.82
CA ARG A 50 -0.64 9.80 -14.09
C ARG A 50 -2.13 9.54 -14.37
N PRO A 51 -2.83 10.46 -15.07
CA PRO A 51 -4.24 10.27 -15.43
C PRO A 51 -4.51 9.01 -16.27
N THR A 52 -3.51 8.49 -16.97
CA THR A 52 -3.59 7.24 -17.77
C THR A 52 -3.46 5.97 -16.93
N THR A 53 -3.08 6.09 -15.65
CA THR A 53 -2.98 4.95 -14.73
C THR A 53 -4.21 4.97 -13.84
N ALA A 54 -5.08 3.96 -13.99
CA ALA A 54 -6.38 3.92 -13.33
C ALA A 54 -6.27 3.91 -11.80
N ASP A 55 -5.36 3.11 -11.25
CA ASP A 55 -5.12 2.96 -9.82
C ASP A 55 -3.68 2.47 -9.57
N PHE A 56 -3.18 2.59 -8.33
CA PHE A 56 -1.85 2.11 -7.96
C PHE A 56 -1.73 0.58 -8.09
N TRP A 57 -2.85 -0.16 -7.99
CA TRP A 57 -2.88 -1.60 -8.21
C TRP A 57 -2.29 -2.01 -9.56
N GLN A 58 -2.56 -1.24 -10.63
CA GLN A 58 -2.01 -1.48 -11.96
C GLN A 58 -0.48 -1.48 -11.99
N VAL A 59 0.14 -0.80 -11.03
CA VAL A 59 1.60 -0.69 -10.91
C VAL A 59 2.15 -1.75 -9.97
N VAL A 60 1.63 -1.84 -8.75
CA VAL A 60 2.17 -2.77 -7.75
C VAL A 60 2.03 -4.22 -8.19
N ARG A 61 0.96 -4.58 -8.91
CA ARG A 61 0.79 -5.93 -9.47
C ARG A 61 1.92 -6.38 -10.41
N GLN A 62 2.64 -5.44 -11.03
CA GLN A 62 3.75 -5.74 -11.93
C GLN A 62 5.04 -6.12 -11.18
N VAL A 63 5.14 -5.77 -9.89
CA VAL A 63 6.25 -6.15 -9.02
C VAL A 63 5.85 -7.22 -7.99
N THR A 64 4.56 -7.50 -7.85
CA THR A 64 4.04 -8.55 -6.99
C THR A 64 4.38 -9.94 -7.54
N HIS A 65 4.79 -10.85 -6.66
CA HIS A 65 5.05 -12.23 -7.04
C HIS A 65 3.78 -12.89 -7.59
N SER A 66 3.88 -13.63 -8.69
CA SER A 66 2.73 -14.21 -9.42
C SER A 66 1.75 -14.94 -8.52
N ARG A 67 2.24 -15.78 -7.59
CA ARG A 67 1.40 -16.51 -6.62
C ARG A 67 0.46 -15.61 -5.81
N LEU A 68 0.94 -14.47 -5.31
CA LEU A 68 0.11 -13.54 -4.55
C LEU A 68 -0.84 -12.78 -5.49
N ALA A 69 -0.37 -12.36 -6.66
CA ALA A 69 -1.21 -11.72 -7.66
C ALA A 69 -2.38 -12.62 -8.10
N ASP A 70 -2.11 -13.90 -8.33
CA ASP A 70 -3.11 -14.91 -8.71
C ASP A 70 -4.07 -15.20 -7.56
N SER A 71 -3.57 -15.24 -6.32
CA SER A 71 -4.40 -15.44 -5.12
C SER A 71 -5.42 -14.33 -4.91
N LEU A 72 -5.05 -13.08 -5.22
CA LEU A 72 -5.91 -11.89 -5.15
C LEU A 72 -6.88 -11.77 -6.33
N ALA A 73 -6.50 -12.29 -7.50
CA ALA A 73 -7.32 -12.20 -8.70
C ALA A 73 -8.35 -13.34 -8.80
N TRP A 74 -7.96 -14.57 -8.49
CA TRP A 74 -8.76 -15.78 -8.73
C TRP A 74 -8.68 -16.83 -7.62
N GLY A 75 -7.86 -16.60 -6.58
CA GLY A 75 -7.61 -17.58 -5.52
C GLY A 75 -8.40 -17.35 -4.25
N PRO A 76 -7.95 -17.89 -3.11
CA PRO A 76 -8.72 -17.88 -1.85
C PRO A 76 -8.87 -16.48 -1.26
N LEU A 77 -8.07 -15.51 -1.69
CA LEU A 77 -8.11 -14.13 -1.23
C LEU A 77 -8.95 -13.24 -2.16
N ALA A 78 -9.43 -13.79 -3.28
CA ALA A 78 -10.24 -13.07 -4.24
C ALA A 78 -11.64 -12.81 -3.66
N PRO A 79 -12.16 -11.58 -3.80
CA PRO A 79 -13.52 -11.28 -3.42
C PRO A 79 -14.51 -12.09 -4.26
N ARG A 80 -15.67 -12.40 -3.67
CA ARG A 80 -16.73 -13.19 -4.34
C ARG A 80 -17.30 -12.53 -5.60
N THR A 81 -17.13 -11.21 -5.73
CA THR A 81 -17.51 -10.42 -6.89
C THR A 81 -16.28 -9.80 -7.54
N PRO A 82 -16.30 -9.49 -8.85
CA PRO A 82 -15.18 -8.83 -9.51
C PRO A 82 -14.83 -7.53 -8.77
N ALA A 83 -13.68 -7.51 -8.10
CA ALA A 83 -13.23 -6.32 -7.41
C ALA A 83 -12.77 -5.24 -8.39
N SER A 84 -13.00 -3.99 -8.01
CA SER A 84 -12.32 -2.88 -8.67
C SER A 84 -10.82 -2.94 -8.40
N ASP A 85 -10.02 -2.37 -9.30
CA ASP A 85 -8.56 -2.24 -9.12
C ASP A 85 -8.22 -1.66 -7.73
N HIS A 86 -9.02 -0.71 -7.25
CA HIS A 86 -8.84 -0.11 -5.94
C HIS A 86 -8.97 -1.13 -4.80
N VAL A 87 -10.03 -1.94 -4.82
CA VAL A 87 -10.24 -3.00 -3.81
C VAL A 87 -9.11 -4.03 -3.86
N GLN A 88 -8.64 -4.39 -5.06
CA GLN A 88 -7.49 -5.29 -5.21
C GLN A 88 -6.21 -4.67 -4.62
N GLY A 89 -6.00 -3.37 -4.84
CA GLY A 89 -4.90 -2.63 -4.23
C GLY A 89 -4.94 -2.63 -2.70
N LEU A 90 -6.12 -2.42 -2.10
CA LEU A 90 -6.30 -2.46 -0.64
C LEU A 90 -6.07 -3.86 -0.07
N LEU A 91 -6.60 -4.90 -0.72
CA LEU A 91 -6.35 -6.30 -0.34
C LEU A 91 -4.86 -6.62 -0.41
N TRP A 92 -4.19 -6.20 -1.47
CA TRP A 92 -2.75 -6.40 -1.62
C TRP A 92 -1.95 -5.75 -0.48
N ILE A 93 -2.27 -4.50 -0.12
CA ILE A 93 -1.64 -3.83 1.03
C ILE A 93 -1.88 -4.64 2.31
N TYR A 94 -3.14 -5.02 2.55
CA TYR A 94 -3.52 -5.76 3.75
C TYR A 94 -2.76 -7.09 3.90
N TYR A 95 -2.75 -7.94 2.88
CA TYR A 95 -2.07 -9.23 2.98
C TYR A 95 -0.55 -9.10 3.03
N THR A 96 0.04 -8.16 2.29
CA THR A 96 1.49 -7.94 2.36
C THR A 96 1.94 -7.30 3.67
N LEU A 97 1.05 -6.62 4.41
CA LEU A 97 1.29 -6.20 5.79
C LEU A 97 1.33 -7.40 6.73
N LEU A 98 0.33 -8.29 6.65
CA LEU A 98 0.27 -9.51 7.48
C LEU A 98 1.47 -10.44 7.24
N GLU A 99 1.94 -10.53 6.00
CA GLU A 99 3.13 -11.32 5.65
C GLU A 99 4.47 -10.63 6.01
N GLY A 100 4.45 -9.35 6.40
CA GLY A 100 5.67 -8.53 6.56
C GLY A 100 6.41 -8.25 5.23
N SER A 101 5.80 -8.54 4.08
CA SER A 101 6.42 -8.50 2.76
C SER A 101 6.27 -7.16 2.03
N LEU A 102 5.38 -6.28 2.49
CA LEU A 102 5.05 -5.00 1.83
C LEU A 102 6.28 -4.12 1.56
N SER A 103 7.17 -3.99 2.56
CA SER A 103 8.38 -3.16 2.42
C SER A 103 9.29 -3.64 1.28
N SER A 104 9.36 -4.95 1.05
CA SER A 104 10.18 -5.57 0.00
C SER A 104 9.63 -5.31 -1.39
N TYR A 105 8.30 -5.42 -1.57
CA TYR A 105 7.67 -5.07 -2.84
C TYR A 105 7.82 -3.58 -3.17
N VAL A 106 7.65 -2.71 -2.17
CA VAL A 106 7.84 -1.27 -2.37
C VAL A 106 9.29 -0.94 -2.73
N ARG A 107 10.29 -1.60 -2.09
CA ARG A 107 11.70 -1.46 -2.49
C ARG A 107 11.94 -1.87 -3.95
N CYS A 108 11.31 -2.95 -4.41
CA CYS A 108 11.37 -3.39 -5.80
C CYS A 108 10.77 -2.33 -6.73
N LEU A 109 9.57 -1.82 -6.41
CA LEU A 109 8.90 -0.77 -7.17
C LEU A 109 9.75 0.50 -7.31
N ILE A 110 10.31 1.01 -6.21
CA ILE A 110 11.09 2.26 -6.26
C ILE A 110 12.44 2.11 -6.97
N SER A 111 12.94 0.88 -7.07
CA SER A 111 14.18 0.57 -7.80
C SER A 111 13.94 0.54 -9.32
N ASP A 112 12.73 0.20 -9.77
CA ASP A 112 12.34 0.23 -11.19
C ASP A 112 11.94 1.65 -11.64
N LYS A 113 12.95 2.43 -12.02
CA LYS A 113 12.77 3.79 -12.53
C LYS A 113 11.90 3.85 -13.79
N ARG A 114 11.91 2.82 -14.64
CA ARG A 114 11.14 2.81 -15.90
C ARG A 114 9.65 2.66 -15.59
N LEU A 115 9.31 1.74 -14.69
CA LEU A 115 7.95 1.54 -14.22
C LEU A 115 7.42 2.80 -13.54
N LEU A 116 8.21 3.42 -12.66
CA LEU A 116 7.83 4.68 -12.02
C LEU A 116 7.62 5.83 -13.01
N GLN A 117 8.51 6.01 -13.98
CA GLN A 117 8.38 7.08 -14.99
C GLN A 117 7.13 6.89 -15.86
N LYS A 118 6.79 5.63 -16.17
CA LYS A 118 5.60 5.26 -16.96
C LYS A 118 4.30 5.59 -16.24
N HIS A 119 4.21 5.36 -14.94
CA HIS A 119 2.95 5.46 -14.19
C HIS A 119 2.81 6.69 -13.27
N TYR A 120 3.92 7.33 -12.88
CA TYR A 120 3.93 8.44 -11.93
C TYR A 120 4.45 9.75 -12.54
N GLN A 121 3.81 10.86 -12.18
CA GLN A 121 4.24 12.23 -12.44
C GLN A 121 5.56 12.53 -11.73
N GLU A 122 6.35 13.48 -12.23
CA GLU A 122 7.68 13.79 -11.68
C GLU A 122 7.65 14.21 -10.20
N ARG A 123 6.58 14.92 -9.81
CA ARG A 123 6.32 15.33 -8.43
C ARG A 123 5.76 14.23 -7.52
N ALA A 124 5.61 13.00 -8.00
CA ALA A 124 5.10 11.89 -7.20
C ALA A 124 6.01 11.60 -6.00
N LEU A 125 5.44 10.96 -4.97
CA LEU A 125 6.16 10.64 -3.74
C LEU A 125 7.18 9.54 -4.02
N LEU A 126 6.77 8.50 -4.74
CA LEU A 126 7.63 7.37 -5.09
C LEU A 126 8.79 7.73 -6.03
N ARG A 127 8.74 8.88 -6.70
CA ARG A 127 9.82 9.38 -7.57
C ARG A 127 10.82 10.28 -6.85
N ASP A 128 10.53 10.66 -5.61
CA ASP A 128 11.38 11.48 -4.76
C ASP A 128 12.22 10.57 -3.87
N CYS A 129 13.54 10.58 -4.03
CA CYS A 129 14.43 9.65 -3.33
C CYS A 129 14.34 9.79 -1.81
N ILE A 130 14.16 11.00 -1.28
CA ILE A 130 14.08 11.25 0.15
C ILE A 130 12.73 10.77 0.68
N ALA A 131 11.63 11.15 0.01
CA ALA A 131 10.29 10.77 0.44
C ALA A 131 10.06 9.25 0.30
N ALA A 132 10.51 8.64 -0.79
CA ALA A 132 10.45 7.20 -1.01
C ALA A 132 11.29 6.43 0.02
N SER A 133 12.50 6.93 0.36
CA SER A 133 13.30 6.33 1.42
C SER A 133 12.61 6.39 2.77
N LYS A 134 12.01 7.53 3.14
CA LYS A 134 11.23 7.67 4.38
C LYS A 134 10.04 6.70 4.40
N PHE A 135 9.33 6.58 3.28
CA PHE A 135 8.23 5.63 3.14
C PHE A 135 8.69 4.19 3.37
N VAL A 136 9.78 3.77 2.73
CA VAL A 136 10.34 2.42 2.93
C VAL A 136 10.78 2.20 4.38
N THR A 137 11.37 3.20 5.04
CA THR A 137 11.74 3.09 6.46
C THR A 137 10.52 2.84 7.35
N LEU A 138 9.42 3.59 7.13
CA LEU A 138 8.16 3.40 7.86
C LEU A 138 7.56 2.01 7.62
N LEU A 139 7.57 1.53 6.38
CA LEU A 139 7.13 0.16 6.07
C LEU A 139 8.03 -0.92 6.68
N THR A 140 9.33 -0.64 6.79
CA THR A 140 10.28 -1.58 7.39
C THR A 140 10.06 -1.68 8.90
N SER A 141 9.71 -0.59 9.58
CA SER A 141 9.33 -0.67 11.00
C SER A 141 8.08 -1.51 11.23
N LEU A 142 7.11 -1.48 10.31
CA LEU A 142 5.92 -2.34 10.38
C LEU A 142 6.25 -3.82 10.18
N ALA A 143 7.19 -4.14 9.28
CA ALA A 143 7.59 -5.52 9.03
C ALA A 143 8.29 -6.20 10.23
N ASN A 144 8.73 -5.41 11.21
CA ASN A 144 9.29 -5.91 12.47
C ASN A 144 8.23 -6.10 13.57
N LEU A 145 6.95 -5.81 13.28
CA LEU A 145 5.83 -6.01 14.19
C LEU A 145 5.11 -7.31 13.83
N ASP A 146 4.65 -8.03 14.84
CA ASP A 146 3.77 -9.18 14.67
C ASP A 146 2.34 -8.69 14.44
N ILE A 147 2.06 -8.20 13.23
CA ILE A 147 0.73 -7.70 12.85
C ILE A 147 -0.22 -8.89 12.70
N THR A 148 -1.33 -8.85 13.44
CA THR A 148 -2.39 -9.85 13.34
C THR A 148 -3.62 -9.27 12.62
N PRO A 149 -4.41 -10.11 11.94
CA PRO A 149 -5.68 -9.67 11.38
C PRO A 149 -6.66 -9.33 12.50
N VAL A 150 -7.44 -8.27 12.35
CA VAL A 150 -8.63 -8.06 13.20
C VAL A 150 -9.57 -9.24 12.98
N GLU A 151 -9.89 -9.98 14.04
CA GLU A 151 -10.88 -11.06 14.02
C GLU A 151 -12.25 -10.45 13.72
N ASN A 152 -12.66 -10.47 12.44
CA ASN A 152 -14.06 -10.29 12.10
C ASN A 152 -14.77 -11.59 12.44
N ASP A 153 -15.34 -11.67 13.64
CA ASP A 153 -16.50 -12.53 13.87
C ASP A 153 -17.57 -12.15 12.84
N SER A 154 -17.77 -13.00 11.84
CA SER A 154 -18.81 -12.96 10.78
C SER A 154 -18.40 -12.32 9.44
N LEU A 155 -18.15 -13.19 8.46
CA LEU A 155 -18.39 -12.97 7.03
C LEU A 155 -19.45 -13.95 6.54
#